data_AF-A0AAD7GJA3-F1
#
_entry.id   AF-A0AAD7GJA3-F1
#
_cell.length_a   1.000
_cell.length_b   1.000
_cell.length_c   1.000
_cell.angle_alpha   90.00
_cell.angle_beta   90.00
_cell.angle_gamma   90.00
#
_symmetry.space_group_name_H-M   'P 1'
#
loop_
_entity.id
_entity.type
_entity.pdbx_description
1 polymer ?
#
loop_
_entity_poly.entity_id
_entity_poly.type
_entity_poly.pdbx_seq_one_letter_code
_entity_poly.pdbx_strand_id
1 'polypeptide(L)'
;MVYTRGSKEDFDRFARVAGDEHWVWDNLIAYMRKSEEFTAPVDHHNTTGQFNPTVHGFNGMDSVTLAGFANPIGPRVIETTREVAEFPFNLDMNSGNQASLRLRNPDTSSIFDRFPDSSTGPNTSHYELIISNGSLGATPPTGNYLWITSAVVSPKSISSRVIPPTYLPTFIMRYAVRSALRFAAARPCAGYVVGSPPGSSRGERDEHQHSVSPKGAN
;
A
#
# COMPACT_ATOMS: atom_id res chain seq x y z
N MET A 1 -5.93 2.05 -13.93
CA MET A 1 -5.13 0.81 -13.74
C MET A 1 -3.95 1.14 -12.85
N VAL A 2 -3.48 0.19 -12.04
CA VAL A 2 -2.30 0.36 -11.17
C VAL A 2 -1.14 -0.44 -11.76
N TYR A 3 0.03 0.18 -11.87
CA TYR A 3 1.27 -0.47 -12.33
C TYR A 3 2.33 -0.34 -11.23
N THR A 4 2.63 -1.45 -10.55
CA THR A 4 3.67 -1.52 -9.52
C THR A 4 4.40 -2.85 -9.58
N ARG A 5 5.68 -2.86 -9.22
CA ARG A 5 6.51 -4.07 -9.10
C ARG A 5 6.50 -4.64 -7.68
N GLY A 6 6.97 -5.89 -7.57
CA GLY A 6 7.27 -6.57 -6.29
C GLY A 6 8.49 -5.97 -5.57
N SER A 7 8.74 -6.40 -4.33
CA SER A 7 9.98 -6.05 -3.63
C SER A 7 11.17 -6.80 -4.23
N LYS A 8 12.38 -6.22 -4.18
CA LYS A 8 13.61 -6.91 -4.62
C LYS A 8 13.74 -8.27 -3.93
N GLU A 9 13.43 -8.32 -2.64
CA GLU A 9 13.54 -9.54 -1.84
C GLU A 9 12.60 -10.65 -2.31
N ASP A 10 11.40 -10.32 -2.80
CA ASP A 10 10.48 -11.33 -3.36
C ASP A 10 11.06 -12.01 -4.60
N PHE A 11 11.63 -11.24 -5.52
CA PHE A 11 12.28 -11.77 -6.72
C PHE A 11 13.55 -12.56 -6.37
N ASP A 12 14.38 -12.05 -5.46
CA ASP A 12 15.56 -12.76 -4.99
C ASP A 12 15.19 -14.06 -4.26
N ARG A 13 14.03 -14.12 -3.58
CA ARG A 13 13.50 -15.37 -3.04
C ARG A 13 13.04 -16.33 -4.15
N PHE A 14 12.36 -15.84 -5.19
CA PHE A 14 11.99 -16.69 -6.32
C PHE A 14 13.22 -17.33 -6.96
N ALA A 15 14.28 -16.56 -7.19
CA ALA A 15 15.56 -17.07 -7.68
C ALA A 15 16.12 -18.18 -6.79
N ARG A 16 16.18 -17.95 -5.47
CA ARG A 16 16.68 -18.96 -4.52
C ARG A 16 15.84 -20.23 -4.50
N VAL A 17 14.51 -20.10 -4.53
CA VAL A 17 13.59 -21.26 -4.47
C VAL A 17 13.62 -22.05 -5.77
N ALA A 18 13.68 -21.37 -6.92
CA ALA A 18 13.79 -22.00 -8.23
C ALA A 18 15.19 -22.55 -8.53
N GLY A 19 16.22 -22.07 -7.81
CA GLY A 19 17.62 -22.35 -8.13
C GLY A 19 18.09 -21.68 -9.42
N ASP A 20 17.52 -20.53 -9.76
CA ASP A 20 17.76 -19.82 -11.03
C ASP A 20 18.01 -18.33 -10.81
N GLU A 21 19.28 -17.91 -10.97
CA GLU A 21 19.72 -16.54 -10.76
C GLU A 21 19.16 -15.54 -11.79
N HIS A 22 18.60 -15.99 -12.90
CA HIS A 22 17.94 -15.09 -13.86
C HIS A 22 16.74 -14.36 -13.24
N TRP A 23 16.15 -14.91 -12.17
CA TRP A 23 15.05 -14.28 -11.43
C TRP A 23 15.49 -13.29 -10.35
N VAL A 24 16.80 -13.12 -10.12
CA VAL A 24 17.29 -12.08 -9.20
C VAL A 24 16.86 -10.70 -9.71
N TRP A 25 16.43 -9.82 -8.80
CA TRP A 25 15.88 -8.50 -9.13
C TRP A 25 16.76 -7.71 -10.10
N ASP A 26 18.08 -7.74 -9.87
CA ASP A 26 19.05 -6.96 -10.66
C ASP A 26 19.10 -7.41 -12.12
N ASN A 27 18.78 -8.69 -12.40
CA ASN A 27 18.65 -9.21 -13.75
C ASN A 27 17.27 -8.86 -14.35
N LEU A 28 16.20 -8.96 -13.54
CA LEU A 28 14.84 -8.74 -14.02
C LEU A 28 14.49 -7.28 -14.28
N ILE A 29 15.04 -6.33 -13.51
CA ILE A 29 14.70 -4.91 -13.65
C ILE A 29 15.04 -4.36 -15.04
N ALA A 30 16.07 -4.93 -15.71
CA ALA A 30 16.40 -4.62 -17.09
C ALA A 30 15.26 -5.00 -18.05
N TYR A 31 14.65 -6.17 -17.87
CA TYR A 31 13.52 -6.63 -18.69
C TYR A 31 12.23 -5.87 -18.37
N MET A 32 11.96 -5.57 -17.09
CA MET A 32 10.80 -4.78 -16.69
C MET A 32 10.85 -3.36 -17.29
N ARG A 33 12.04 -2.74 -17.36
CA ARG A 33 12.24 -1.47 -18.07
C ARG A 33 12.12 -1.65 -19.58
N LYS A 34 12.59 -2.75 -20.15
CA LYS A 34 12.46 -3.01 -21.59
C LYS A 34 11.00 -3.15 -22.04
N SER A 35 10.12 -3.68 -21.20
CA SER A 35 8.69 -3.77 -21.52
C SER A 35 7.95 -2.44 -21.41
N GLU A 36 8.47 -1.48 -20.65
CA GLU A 36 7.76 -0.28 -20.22
C GLU A 36 8.04 0.93 -21.12
N GLU A 37 6.98 1.68 -21.41
CA GLU A 37 7.03 3.03 -22.00
C GLU A 37 6.38 4.02 -21.03
N PHE A 38 7.18 4.69 -20.21
CA PHE A 38 6.69 5.74 -19.32
C PHE A 38 6.41 7.02 -20.10
N THR A 39 5.16 7.46 -20.07
CA THR A 39 4.64 8.59 -20.86
C THR A 39 4.10 9.71 -19.98
N ALA A 40 3.87 10.88 -20.57
CA ALA A 40 3.29 12.02 -19.87
C ALA A 40 1.81 11.75 -19.49
N PRO A 41 1.36 12.24 -18.33
CA PRO A 41 -0.04 12.10 -17.94
C PRO A 41 -0.95 12.94 -18.85
N VAL A 42 -2.22 12.54 -18.97
CA VAL A 42 -3.19 13.16 -19.89
C VAL A 42 -3.50 14.63 -19.57
N ASP A 43 -3.38 15.04 -18.31
CA ASP A 43 -3.56 16.43 -17.87
C ASP A 43 -2.29 17.29 -18.05
N HIS A 44 -1.19 16.69 -18.54
CA HIS A 44 0.08 17.36 -18.83
C HIS A 44 0.67 18.14 -17.64
N HIS A 45 0.34 17.75 -16.41
CA HIS A 45 0.88 18.42 -15.22
C HIS A 45 2.40 18.18 -15.09
N ASN A 46 3.07 19.04 -14.31
CA ASN A 46 4.50 18.89 -14.05
C ASN A 46 4.78 17.66 -13.15
N THR A 47 5.47 16.67 -13.71
CA THR A 47 5.79 15.40 -13.04
C THR A 47 7.11 15.41 -12.25
N THR A 48 7.80 16.55 -12.19
CA THR A 48 9.08 16.68 -11.48
C THR A 48 8.93 16.26 -10.02
N GLY A 49 9.75 15.30 -9.59
CA GLY A 49 9.75 14.81 -8.20
C GLY A 49 8.56 13.93 -7.82
N GLN A 50 7.81 13.41 -8.80
CA GLN A 50 6.71 12.47 -8.56
C GLN A 50 7.07 10.99 -8.84
N PHE A 51 8.18 10.74 -9.53
CA PHE A 51 8.68 9.40 -9.85
C PHE A 51 10.20 9.45 -10.02
N ASN A 52 10.85 8.27 -10.03
CA ASN A 52 12.28 8.16 -10.27
C ASN A 52 12.56 7.66 -11.70
N PRO A 53 13.02 8.51 -12.64
CA PRO A 53 13.20 8.10 -14.04
C PRO A 53 14.26 7.01 -14.23
N THR A 54 15.16 6.78 -13.26
CA THR A 54 16.23 5.76 -13.41
C THR A 54 15.72 4.33 -13.32
N VAL A 55 14.54 4.11 -12.72
CA VAL A 55 13.93 2.78 -12.56
C VAL A 55 12.87 2.49 -13.62
N HIS A 56 12.65 3.38 -14.59
CA HIS A 56 11.64 3.22 -15.63
C HIS A 56 12.22 3.00 -17.04
N GLY A 57 11.40 2.40 -17.90
CA GLY A 57 11.59 2.32 -19.34
C GLY A 57 10.83 3.41 -20.09
N PHE A 58 11.29 3.78 -21.29
CA PHE A 58 10.68 4.84 -22.11
C PHE A 58 10.47 4.43 -23.57
N ASN A 59 10.67 3.15 -23.89
CA ASN A 59 10.68 2.66 -25.28
C ASN A 59 10.06 1.25 -25.42
N GLY A 60 9.38 0.79 -24.37
CA GLY A 60 8.71 -0.50 -24.36
C GLY A 60 7.39 -0.49 -25.12
N MET A 61 6.64 -1.58 -24.94
CA MET A 61 5.33 -1.76 -25.57
C MET A 61 4.19 -1.37 -24.63
N ASP A 62 4.42 -1.45 -23.32
CA ASP A 62 3.40 -1.22 -22.30
C ASP A 62 3.45 0.23 -21.83
N SER A 63 2.48 1.03 -22.26
CA SER A 63 2.42 2.45 -21.93
C SER A 63 1.91 2.66 -20.51
N VAL A 64 2.71 3.33 -19.69
CA VAL A 64 2.39 3.64 -18.29
C VAL A 64 2.58 5.13 -18.03
N THR A 65 1.84 5.67 -17.07
CA THR A 65 1.94 7.08 -16.70
C THR A 65 1.50 7.31 -15.26
N LEU A 66 1.79 8.52 -14.75
CA LEU A 66 1.27 8.98 -13.45
C LEU A 66 -0.25 9.14 -13.50
N ALA A 67 -0.87 9.38 -12.34
CA ALA A 67 -2.30 9.66 -12.29
C ALA A 67 -2.64 10.83 -13.22
N GLY A 68 -3.53 10.59 -14.19
CA GLY A 68 -3.89 11.57 -15.21
C GLY A 68 -4.81 12.70 -14.74
N PHE A 69 -5.26 12.65 -13.48
CA PHE A 69 -6.09 13.68 -12.86
C PHE A 69 -5.74 13.80 -11.38
N ALA A 70 -5.68 15.04 -10.89
CA ALA A 70 -5.48 15.30 -9.48
C ALA A 70 -6.64 14.76 -8.64
N ASN A 71 -6.32 14.06 -7.55
CA ASN A 71 -7.29 13.68 -6.53
C ASN A 71 -6.99 14.41 -5.21
N PRO A 72 -8.01 14.81 -4.43
CA PRO A 72 -7.80 15.62 -3.22
C PRO A 72 -7.15 14.85 -2.05
N ILE A 73 -7.05 13.52 -2.15
CA ILE A 73 -6.40 12.66 -1.15
C ILE A 73 -4.88 12.56 -1.35
N GLY A 74 -4.39 12.67 -2.59
CA GLY A 74 -2.99 12.53 -2.94
C GLY A 74 -2.05 13.43 -2.14
N PRO A 75 -2.29 14.76 -2.10
CA PRO A 75 -1.47 15.67 -1.28
C PRO A 75 -1.44 15.28 0.21
N ARG A 76 -2.56 14.81 0.76
CA ARG A 76 -2.67 14.40 2.16
C ARG A 76 -1.91 13.13 2.47
N VAL A 77 -1.93 12.16 1.55
CA VAL A 77 -1.08 10.97 1.63
C VAL A 77 0.39 11.41 1.68
N ILE A 78 0.82 12.25 0.74
CA ILE A 78 2.22 12.71 0.67
C ILE A 78 2.62 13.46 1.95
N GLU A 79 1.81 14.42 2.40
CA GLU A 79 2.06 15.17 3.64
C GLU A 79 2.11 14.24 4.86
N THR A 80 1.19 13.26 4.95
CA THR A 80 1.18 12.28 6.05
C THR A 80 2.46 11.46 6.06
N THR A 81 2.97 11.08 4.88
CA THR A 81 4.24 10.33 4.80
C THR A 81 5.48 11.14 5.18
N ARG A 82 5.36 12.46 5.22
CA ARG A 82 6.44 13.37 5.67
C ARG A 82 6.36 13.68 7.15
N GLU A 83 5.16 13.68 7.73
CA GLU A 83 4.92 14.08 9.12
C GLU A 83 4.90 12.91 10.10
N VAL A 84 4.45 11.74 9.65
CA VAL A 84 4.17 10.60 10.53
C VAL A 84 5.14 9.48 10.22
N ALA A 85 6.05 9.20 11.15
CA ALA A 85 7.11 8.21 10.98
C ALA A 85 6.60 6.78 10.69
N GLU A 86 5.35 6.46 11.04
CA GLU A 86 4.71 5.18 10.70
C GLU A 86 4.54 4.99 9.17
N PHE A 87 4.41 6.07 8.41
CA PHE A 87 4.17 6.05 6.97
C PHE A 87 5.39 6.63 6.26
N PRO A 88 6.45 5.86 5.97
CA PRO A 88 7.65 6.41 5.37
C PRO A 88 7.38 6.95 3.95
N PHE A 89 7.95 8.10 3.60
CA PHE A 89 7.91 8.56 2.20
C PHE A 89 8.81 7.69 1.32
N ASN A 90 8.27 7.27 0.17
CA ASN A 90 9.02 6.64 -0.91
C ASN A 90 8.58 7.29 -2.22
N LEU A 91 9.57 7.81 -2.95
CA LEU A 91 9.33 8.48 -4.22
C LEU A 91 8.76 7.51 -5.27
N ASP A 92 9.24 6.27 -5.28
CA ASP A 92 8.91 5.33 -6.34
C ASP A 92 8.98 3.86 -5.88
N MET A 93 7.80 3.24 -5.75
CA MET A 93 7.68 1.85 -5.34
C MET A 93 8.15 0.85 -6.42
N ASN A 94 8.39 1.30 -7.66
CA ASN A 94 8.91 0.45 -8.74
C ASN A 94 10.43 0.23 -8.69
N SER A 95 11.10 0.83 -7.71
CA SER A 95 12.53 0.66 -7.44
C SER A 95 12.90 -0.67 -6.76
N GLY A 96 11.92 -1.49 -6.39
CA GLY A 96 12.11 -2.72 -5.62
C GLY A 96 12.02 -2.51 -4.11
N ASN A 97 11.89 -1.26 -3.67
CA ASN A 97 11.49 -0.91 -2.31
C ASN A 97 10.00 -0.56 -2.31
N GLN A 98 9.20 -1.35 -1.60
CA GLN A 98 7.75 -1.17 -1.56
C GLN A 98 7.26 -0.26 -0.45
N ALA A 99 8.14 0.19 0.45
CA ALA A 99 7.77 1.02 1.60
C ALA A 99 6.99 2.26 1.15
N SER A 100 5.85 2.54 1.78
CA SER A 100 5.09 3.80 1.76
C SER A 100 3.76 3.51 2.42
N LEU A 101 2.74 3.20 1.62
CA LEU A 101 1.48 2.62 2.10
C LEU A 101 1.50 1.09 2.10
N ARG A 102 2.59 0.47 1.64
CA ARG A 102 2.91 -0.91 1.99
C ARG A 102 3.80 -0.88 3.23
N LEU A 103 3.30 -1.47 4.30
CA LEU A 103 3.71 -1.23 5.67
C LEU A 103 4.02 -2.54 6.37
N ARG A 104 4.79 -2.41 7.45
CA ARG A 104 5.17 -3.52 8.31
C ARG A 104 4.62 -3.29 9.70
N ASN A 105 4.13 -4.34 10.36
CA ASN A 105 4.10 -4.36 11.81
C ASN A 105 5.51 -4.05 12.36
N PRO A 106 5.63 -3.36 13.50
CA PRO A 106 6.92 -3.12 14.13
C PRO A 106 7.65 -4.44 14.40
N ASP A 107 8.94 -4.50 14.11
CA ASP A 107 9.75 -5.71 14.33
C ASP A 107 9.81 -6.09 15.83
N THR A 108 9.54 -5.13 16.74
CA THR A 108 9.41 -5.35 18.19
C THR A 108 8.02 -5.86 18.62
N SER A 109 7.12 -6.17 17.69
CA SER A 109 5.78 -6.67 18.00
C SER A 109 5.85 -8.09 18.58
N SER A 110 5.17 -8.33 19.70
CA SER A 110 5.16 -9.62 20.41
C SER A 110 4.62 -10.79 19.57
N ILE A 111 4.03 -10.52 18.41
CA ILE A 111 3.63 -11.56 17.46
C ILE A 111 4.87 -12.30 16.91
N PHE A 112 5.99 -11.60 16.76
CA PHE A 112 7.21 -12.17 16.18
C PHE A 112 8.02 -13.01 17.18
N ASP A 113 7.69 -12.94 18.47
CA ASP A 113 8.20 -13.89 19.48
C ASP A 113 7.66 -15.32 19.27
N ARG A 114 6.51 -15.43 18.59
CA ARG A 114 5.77 -16.69 18.42
C ARG A 114 5.74 -17.18 16.98
N PHE A 115 5.84 -16.26 16.02
CA PHE A 115 5.83 -16.57 14.60
C PHE A 115 7.02 -15.91 13.93
N PRO A 116 7.75 -16.62 13.05
CA PRO A 116 8.72 -15.96 12.20
C PRO A 116 8.01 -14.92 11.34
N ASP A 117 8.71 -13.83 11.08
CA ASP A 117 8.32 -12.82 10.11
C ASP A 117 7.88 -13.50 8.79
N SER A 118 6.71 -13.09 8.28
CA SER A 118 6.11 -13.65 7.08
C SER A 118 6.55 -12.96 5.79
N SER A 119 7.10 -11.75 5.91
CA SER A 119 7.67 -11.00 4.79
C SER A 119 8.98 -11.63 4.29
N THR A 120 9.36 -11.31 3.06
CA THR A 120 10.57 -11.88 2.44
C THR A 120 11.85 -11.18 2.89
N GLY A 121 11.73 -9.95 3.39
CA GLY A 121 12.82 -9.14 3.92
C GLY A 121 12.33 -7.77 4.39
N PRO A 122 13.23 -6.91 4.90
CA PRO A 122 12.87 -5.66 5.57
C PRO A 122 12.17 -4.64 4.66
N ASN A 123 12.32 -4.71 3.33
CA ASN A 123 11.59 -3.83 2.40
C ASN A 123 10.31 -4.49 1.84
N THR A 124 10.02 -5.73 2.20
CA THR A 124 8.76 -6.42 1.87
C THR A 124 7.73 -6.12 2.96
N SER A 125 6.50 -5.83 2.57
CA SER A 125 5.47 -5.36 3.51
C SER A 125 4.64 -6.48 4.12
N HIS A 126 4.12 -6.27 5.32
CA HIS A 126 3.14 -7.15 5.96
C HIS A 126 1.72 -6.88 5.46
N TYR A 127 1.37 -5.61 5.29
CA TYR A 127 0.06 -5.17 4.83
C TYR A 127 0.18 -3.93 3.93
N GLU A 128 -0.88 -3.66 3.17
CA GLU A 128 -1.01 -2.47 2.31
C GLU A 128 -2.28 -1.71 2.66
N LEU A 129 -2.17 -0.39 2.68
CA LEU A 129 -3.30 0.53 2.75
C LEU A 129 -3.55 1.11 1.36
N ILE A 130 -4.69 0.77 0.75
CA ILE A 130 -5.13 1.38 -0.50
C ILE A 130 -6.18 2.42 -0.15
N ILE A 131 -5.86 3.68 -0.43
CA ILE A 131 -6.67 4.82 -0.04
C ILE A 131 -7.29 5.42 -1.29
N SER A 132 -8.61 5.49 -1.34
CA SER A 132 -9.33 6.05 -2.48
C SER A 132 -10.46 6.97 -2.04
N ASN A 133 -10.70 8.01 -2.83
CA ASN A 133 -11.93 8.77 -2.72
C ASN A 133 -13.08 8.01 -3.36
N GLY A 134 -14.28 8.19 -2.84
CA GLY A 134 -15.48 7.48 -3.25
C GLY A 134 -15.66 6.15 -2.49
N SER A 135 -16.41 5.24 -3.12
CA SER A 135 -16.73 3.93 -2.57
C SER A 135 -16.39 2.83 -3.56
N LEU A 136 -15.87 1.71 -3.04
CA LEU A 136 -15.71 0.46 -3.78
C LEU A 136 -16.87 -0.53 -3.52
N GLY A 137 -17.91 -0.11 -2.77
CA GLY A 137 -19.08 -0.92 -2.42
C GLY A 137 -20.35 -0.09 -2.22
N ALA A 138 -21.38 -0.67 -1.58
CA ALA A 138 -22.63 0.04 -1.31
C ALA A 138 -22.42 1.20 -0.31
N THR A 139 -22.74 2.42 -0.72
CA THR A 139 -22.77 3.61 0.14
C THR A 139 -24.14 4.28 0.11
N PRO A 140 -24.49 5.05 1.15
CA PRO A 140 -25.65 5.92 1.08
C PRO A 140 -25.62 6.79 -0.19
N PRO A 141 -26.77 7.12 -0.79
CA PRO A 141 -26.83 7.88 -2.05
C PRO A 141 -26.25 9.29 -1.97
N THR A 142 -26.02 9.81 -0.77
CA THR A 142 -25.57 11.19 -0.53
C THR A 142 -24.36 11.24 0.39
N GLY A 143 -23.37 12.03 0.01
CA GLY A 143 -22.14 12.26 0.77
C GLY A 143 -20.88 12.01 -0.07
N ASN A 144 -19.74 12.47 0.44
CA ASN A 144 -18.45 12.01 -0.05
C ASN A 144 -17.88 11.00 0.93
N TYR A 145 -17.13 10.04 0.40
CA TYR A 145 -16.50 8.99 1.19
C TYR A 145 -15.01 8.88 0.82
N LEU A 146 -14.23 8.50 1.80
CA LEU A 146 -12.86 8.07 1.75
C LEU A 146 -12.88 6.59 2.14
N TRP A 147 -12.31 5.75 1.30
CA TRP A 147 -12.22 4.34 1.53
C TRP A 147 -10.76 3.97 1.81
N ILE A 148 -10.51 3.24 2.89
CA ILE A 148 -9.18 2.71 3.21
C ILE A 148 -9.28 1.19 3.25
N THR A 149 -8.86 0.55 2.16
CA THR A 149 -8.74 -0.90 2.10
C THR A 149 -7.46 -1.31 2.80
N SER A 150 -7.57 -2.24 3.76
CA SER A 150 -6.42 -2.91 4.36
C SER A 150 -6.30 -4.31 3.78
N ALA A 151 -5.14 -4.64 3.22
CA ALA A 151 -4.86 -5.96 2.65
C ALA A 151 -3.59 -6.54 3.29
N VAL A 152 -3.61 -7.83 3.65
CA VAL A 152 -2.39 -8.55 4.06
C VAL A 152 -1.65 -8.99 2.80
N VAL A 153 -0.43 -8.51 2.59
CA VAL A 153 0.33 -8.73 1.33
C VAL A 153 1.44 -9.76 1.47
N SER A 154 1.84 -10.10 2.69
CA SER A 154 2.74 -11.24 2.99
C SER A 154 2.04 -12.27 3.89
N PRO A 155 0.98 -12.95 3.41
CA PRO A 155 0.29 -13.95 4.22
C PRO A 155 1.16 -15.19 4.38
N LYS A 156 1.37 -15.63 5.63
CA LYS A 156 1.95 -16.94 5.93
C LYS A 156 1.04 -17.67 6.90
N SER A 157 0.48 -18.78 6.44
CA SER A 157 -0.29 -19.71 7.27
C SER A 157 0.68 -20.65 7.97
N ILE A 158 0.86 -20.50 9.27
CA ILE A 158 1.63 -21.45 10.09
C ILE A 158 0.63 -22.33 10.82
N SER A 159 0.50 -23.59 10.40
CA SER A 159 -0.35 -24.55 11.10
C SER A 159 0.42 -25.20 12.24
N SER A 160 -0.17 -25.21 13.43
CA SER A 160 0.23 -26.10 14.52
C SER A 160 -1.03 -26.69 15.16
N ARG A 161 -0.90 -27.78 15.92
CA ARG A 161 -2.03 -28.39 16.64
C ARG A 161 -2.72 -27.45 17.64
N VAL A 162 -2.06 -26.36 18.05
CA VAL A 162 -2.51 -25.45 19.12
C VAL A 162 -2.91 -24.07 18.59
N ILE A 163 -2.33 -23.64 17.47
CA ILE A 163 -2.54 -22.29 16.92
C ILE A 163 -3.27 -22.40 15.58
N PRO A 164 -4.43 -21.74 15.44
CA PRO A 164 -5.11 -21.63 14.15
C PRO A 164 -4.21 -20.99 13.09
N PRO A 165 -4.20 -21.51 11.84
CA PRO A 165 -3.36 -20.98 10.77
C PRO A 165 -3.67 -19.51 10.41
N THR A 166 -4.85 -19.03 10.79
CA THR A 166 -5.32 -17.65 10.56
C THR A 166 -4.82 -16.65 11.61
N TYR A 167 -4.17 -17.08 12.70
CA TYR A 167 -3.84 -16.19 13.82
C TYR A 167 -2.89 -15.05 13.43
N LEU A 168 -1.78 -15.36 12.74
CA LEU A 168 -0.82 -14.36 12.27
C LEU A 168 -1.46 -13.37 11.26
N PRO A 169 -2.15 -13.84 10.18
CA PRO A 169 -2.89 -12.95 9.29
C PRO A 169 -3.90 -12.05 10.01
N THR A 170 -4.62 -12.59 11.00
CA THR A 170 -5.61 -11.84 11.78
C THR A 170 -4.95 -10.75 12.62
N PHE A 171 -3.80 -11.04 13.24
CA PHE A 171 -3.04 -10.05 14.01
C PHE A 171 -2.56 -8.92 13.11
N ILE A 172 -1.96 -9.25 11.96
CA ILE A 172 -1.49 -8.27 10.98
C ILE A 172 -2.67 -7.41 10.51
N MET A 173 -3.81 -8.01 10.18
CA MET A 173 -5.00 -7.28 9.75
C MET A 173 -5.53 -6.33 10.84
N ARG A 174 -5.57 -6.75 12.10
CA ARG A 174 -5.97 -5.87 13.21
C ARG A 174 -5.04 -4.67 13.37
N TYR A 175 -3.74 -4.88 13.18
CA TYR A 175 -2.77 -3.79 13.19
C TYR A 175 -2.96 -2.86 11.98
N ALA A 176 -3.19 -3.40 10.79
CA ALA A 176 -3.46 -2.65 9.58
C ALA A 176 -4.69 -1.74 9.73
N VAL A 177 -5.78 -2.26 10.30
CA VAL A 177 -6.97 -1.47 10.62
C VAL A 177 -6.66 -0.31 11.58
N ARG A 178 -5.87 -0.55 12.63
CA ARG A 178 -5.45 0.52 13.56
C ARG A 178 -4.56 1.55 12.87
N SER A 179 -3.67 1.10 11.98
CA SER A 179 -2.81 1.95 11.16
C SER A 179 -3.65 2.85 10.24
N ALA A 180 -4.68 2.29 9.58
CA ALA A 180 -5.64 3.05 8.76
C ALA A 180 -6.38 4.13 9.56
N LEU A 181 -6.79 3.82 10.80
CA LEU A 181 -7.42 4.81 11.69
C LEU A 181 -6.44 5.92 12.08
N ARG A 182 -5.16 5.60 12.33
CA ARG A 182 -4.11 6.59 12.62
C ARG A 182 -3.81 7.46 11.41
N PHE A 183 -3.78 6.90 10.21
CA PHE A 183 -3.68 7.66 8.97
C PHE A 183 -4.84 8.65 8.85
N ALA A 184 -6.08 8.18 9.01
CA ALA A 184 -7.27 9.02 8.88
C ALA A 184 -7.34 10.13 9.95
N ALA A 185 -6.74 9.90 11.12
CA ALA A 185 -6.64 10.89 12.20
C ALA A 185 -5.40 11.80 12.11
N ALA A 186 -4.51 11.60 11.12
CA ALA A 186 -3.30 12.39 10.97
C ALA A 186 -3.64 13.86 10.67
N ARG A 187 -2.75 14.77 11.06
CA ARG A 187 -2.92 16.22 10.88
C ARG A 187 -3.23 16.62 9.42
N PRO A 188 -2.59 16.05 8.38
CA PRO A 188 -2.94 16.36 6.98
C PRO A 188 -4.35 15.94 6.58
N CYS A 189 -4.92 14.95 7.27
CA CYS A 189 -6.30 14.50 7.07
C CYS A 189 -7.32 15.32 7.89
N ALA A 190 -6.87 16.24 8.76
CA ALA A 190 -7.76 17.07 9.56
C ALA A 190 -8.68 17.93 8.67
N GLY A 191 -9.97 17.96 8.99
CA GLY A 191 -10.99 18.65 8.20
C GLY A 191 -11.36 17.97 6.87
N TYR A 192 -10.53 17.04 6.39
CA TYR A 192 -10.85 16.17 5.27
C TYR A 192 -11.59 14.92 5.72
N VAL A 193 -11.17 14.32 6.82
CA VAL A 193 -11.83 13.17 7.45
C VAL A 193 -12.66 13.71 8.62
N VAL A 194 -13.98 13.78 8.49
CA VAL A 194 -14.84 14.40 9.52
C VAL A 194 -15.53 13.41 10.45
N GLY A 195 -15.50 12.12 10.14
CA GLY A 195 -16.09 11.07 10.97
C GLY A 195 -16.43 9.82 10.18
N SER A 196 -16.68 8.74 10.91
CA SER A 196 -17.13 7.48 10.34
C SER A 196 -18.64 7.53 10.02
N PRO A 197 -19.11 6.87 8.95
CA PRO A 197 -20.51 6.91 8.55
C PRO A 197 -21.42 6.27 9.62
N PRO A 198 -22.71 6.66 9.68
CA PRO A 198 -23.68 6.03 10.57
C PRO A 198 -23.73 4.52 10.36
N GLY A 199 -23.59 3.73 11.42
CA GLY A 199 -23.62 2.26 11.36
C GLY A 199 -22.24 1.59 11.24
N SER A 200 -21.14 2.33 11.09
CA SER A 200 -19.81 1.79 11.31
C SER A 200 -19.57 1.66 12.81
N SER A 201 -19.90 0.51 13.39
CA SER A 201 -19.54 0.22 14.78
C SER A 201 -18.02 0.33 14.96
N ARG A 202 -17.59 0.98 16.04
CA ARG A 202 -16.22 0.86 16.56
C ARG A 202 -15.93 -0.64 16.67
N GLY A 203 -14.93 -1.12 15.93
CA GLY A 203 -14.56 -2.52 15.85
C GLY A 203 -14.23 -3.12 17.21
N GLU A 204 -15.23 -3.68 17.88
CA GLU A 204 -15.06 -4.72 18.89
C GLU A 204 -15.73 -6.03 18.50
N ARG A 205 -16.57 -6.06 17.47
CA ARG A 205 -17.15 -7.31 16.97
C ARG A 205 -17.26 -7.26 15.46
N ASP A 206 -16.66 -8.29 14.86
CA ASP A 206 -16.86 -8.78 13.51
C ASP A 206 -16.18 -8.01 12.36
N GLU A 207 -15.67 -8.81 11.42
CA GLU A 207 -14.83 -8.42 10.29
C GLU A 207 -15.51 -7.36 9.39
N HIS A 208 -14.72 -6.42 8.84
CA HIS A 208 -14.86 -5.70 7.55
C HIS A 208 -14.63 -4.17 7.58
N GLN A 209 -13.94 -3.75 6.51
CA GLN A 209 -14.04 -2.50 5.71
C GLN A 209 -14.47 -1.19 6.40
N HIS A 210 -13.64 -0.16 6.26
CA HIS A 210 -13.89 1.17 6.82
C HIS A 210 -13.96 2.25 5.72
N SER A 211 -15.11 2.92 5.64
CA SER A 211 -15.32 4.17 4.92
C SER A 211 -15.37 5.34 5.91
N VAL A 212 -14.95 6.53 5.50
CA VAL A 212 -14.91 7.76 6.32
C VAL A 212 -15.31 8.96 5.45
N SER A 213 -16.11 9.92 5.92
CA SER A 213 -16.67 10.97 5.02
C SER A 213 -15.79 12.23 4.89
N PRO A 214 -15.53 12.75 3.66
CA PRO A 214 -15.09 14.13 3.42
C PRO A 214 -16.18 15.15 3.02
N LYS A 215 -15.93 16.46 3.23
CA LYS A 215 -16.77 17.57 2.72
C LYS A 215 -16.15 18.21 1.47
N GLY A 216 -17.01 18.55 0.50
CA GLY A 216 -16.65 19.23 -0.73
C GLY A 216 -16.37 20.73 -0.56
N ALA A 217 -15.51 21.25 -1.42
CA ALA A 217 -15.37 22.68 -1.71
C ALA A 217 -16.62 23.16 -2.47
N ASN A 218 -17.06 24.38 -2.16
CA ASN A 218 -18.06 25.12 -2.93
C ASN A 218 -17.55 25.44 -4.34
#